data_AF-A0A4Z2JAB7-F1
#
_entry.id   AF-A0A4Z2JAB7-F1
#
_cell.length_a   1.000
_cell.length_b   1.000
_cell.length_c   1.000
_cell.angle_alpha   90.00
_cell.angle_beta   90.00
_cell.angle_gamma   90.00
#
_symmetry.space_group_name_H-M   'P 1'
#
loop_
_entity.id
_entity.type
_entity.pdbx_description
1 polymer ?
#
loop_
_entity_poly.entity_id
_entity_poly.type
_entity_poly.pdbx_seq_one_letter_code
_entity_poly.pdbx_strand_id
1 'polypeptide(L)'
;MGQSNSSLPQPWPSSYDTAINKHHPLVVRTDDVSSSLYLTGSPPSFCPQSRTQDLEAIVSVISEAQHYVDVAVMEYFPATRFEKPQRYWPFIDDAIRTAAFERKVKMRMLISCGRDSDPGMLPFLKSLASIDSPQQNINIQIKLYIVPVGNQSGIPYSRVNHNKYMVTDKAAYIGTSNWSGDYFLTTAGVGLVVSQHAPHPVWKTKALQGQLRAVFDRDWYSEFAVDIYDLGHHPDCKLSR
;
A
#
# COMPACT_ATOMS: atom_id res chain seq x y z
N MET A 1 -2.90 27.22 3.61
CA MET A 1 -3.45 26.51 2.43
C MET A 1 -4.95 26.38 2.62
N GLY A 2 -5.75 26.74 1.63
CA GLY A 2 -7.22 26.76 1.75
C GLY A 2 -7.86 28.15 1.76
N GLN A 3 -7.08 29.21 1.60
CA GLN A 3 -7.58 30.57 1.37
C GLN A 3 -7.35 30.95 -0.10
N SER A 4 -8.24 31.80 -0.64
CA SER A 4 -8.10 32.34 -1.99
C SER A 4 -6.72 32.99 -2.18
N ASN A 5 -6.07 32.72 -3.32
CA ASN A 5 -4.74 33.24 -3.67
C ASN A 5 -3.58 32.79 -2.76
N SER A 6 -3.75 31.77 -1.92
CA SER A 6 -2.61 31.20 -1.18
C SER A 6 -1.68 30.42 -2.13
N SER A 7 -0.38 30.69 -2.08
CA SER A 7 0.64 29.90 -2.76
C SER A 7 1.31 28.88 -1.82
N LEU A 8 1.96 27.88 -2.40
CA LEU A 8 2.86 27.03 -1.64
C LEU A 8 4.14 27.80 -1.30
N PRO A 9 4.64 27.71 -0.07
CA PRO A 9 5.92 28.31 0.28
C PRO A 9 7.04 27.71 -0.57
N GLN A 10 7.94 28.57 -1.06
CA GLN A 10 9.17 28.13 -1.72
C GLN A 10 10.35 29.00 -1.26
N PRO A 11 11.28 28.46 -0.44
CA PRO A 11 11.23 27.15 0.22
C PRO A 11 10.15 27.08 1.32
N TRP A 12 9.92 25.88 1.86
CA TRP A 12 9.12 25.71 3.07
C TRP A 12 9.78 26.42 4.27
N PRO A 13 9.03 27.13 5.14
CA PRO A 13 9.59 27.73 6.35
C PRO A 13 10.15 26.67 7.29
N SER A 14 11.24 26.98 7.99
CA SER A 14 11.89 26.05 8.92
C SER A 14 11.02 25.61 10.10
N SER A 15 9.95 26.34 10.40
CA SER A 15 8.94 25.92 11.39
C SER A 15 8.20 24.63 11.01
N TYR A 16 8.26 24.21 9.75
CA TYR A 16 7.71 22.94 9.27
C TYR A 16 8.74 21.82 9.20
N ASP A 17 10.00 22.10 9.52
CA ASP A 17 11.05 21.07 9.52
C ASP A 17 10.83 20.03 10.62
N THR A 18 11.33 18.82 10.38
CA THR A 18 11.28 17.72 11.33
C THR A 18 12.65 17.05 11.47
N ALA A 19 13.06 16.76 12.70
CA ALA A 19 14.21 15.91 12.97
C ALA A 19 13.88 14.41 12.79
N ILE A 20 12.60 14.07 12.70
CA ILE A 20 12.10 12.70 12.58
C ILE A 20 11.79 12.40 11.11
N ASN A 21 12.50 11.45 10.53
CA ASN A 21 12.36 11.00 9.14
C ASN A 21 12.92 9.57 8.98
N LYS A 22 12.95 9.04 7.75
CA LYS A 22 13.48 7.69 7.47
C LYS A 22 14.90 7.46 8.01
N HIS A 23 15.78 8.46 7.91
CA HIS A 23 17.18 8.33 8.33
C HIS A 23 17.35 8.49 9.85
N HIS A 24 16.49 9.28 10.47
CA HIS A 24 16.46 9.53 11.91
C HIS A 24 15.05 9.25 12.46
N PRO A 25 14.62 7.97 12.55
CA PRO A 25 13.28 7.65 13.01
C PRO A 25 13.15 7.94 14.50
N LEU A 26 11.94 8.28 14.93
CA LEU A 26 11.63 8.39 16.36
C LEU A 26 11.67 7.00 16.98
N VAL A 27 12.49 6.83 18.00
CA VAL A 27 12.54 5.58 18.77
C VAL A 27 11.62 5.69 19.98
N VAL A 28 10.62 4.80 20.04
CA VAL A 28 9.67 4.69 21.14
C VAL A 28 9.78 3.29 21.73
N ARG A 29 9.87 3.21 23.06
CA ARG A 29 9.86 1.95 23.81
C ARG A 29 8.63 1.90 24.69
N THR A 30 7.77 0.93 24.44
CA THR A 30 6.57 0.65 25.23
C THR A 30 6.51 -0.84 25.49
N ASP A 31 6.43 -1.23 26.76
CA ASP A 31 6.66 -2.61 27.20
C ASP A 31 7.96 -3.19 26.62
N ASP A 32 7.93 -4.45 26.16
CA ASP A 32 9.03 -5.20 25.56
C ASP A 32 9.13 -4.98 24.03
N VAL A 33 8.57 -3.89 23.51
CA VAL A 33 8.58 -3.55 22.07
C VAL A 33 9.34 -2.24 21.86
N SER A 34 10.47 -2.32 21.16
CA SER A 34 11.19 -1.15 20.66
C SER A 34 10.75 -0.85 19.25
N SER A 35 10.22 0.36 19.02
CA SER A 35 9.66 0.79 17.74
C SER A 35 10.43 1.97 17.19
N SER A 36 10.79 1.91 15.92
CA SER A 36 11.30 3.03 15.14
C SER A 36 10.21 3.49 14.18
N LEU A 37 9.82 4.77 14.25
CA LEU A 37 8.70 5.29 13.48
C LEU A 37 8.95 6.66 12.88
N TYR A 38 8.35 6.92 11.72
CA TYR A 38 8.38 8.24 11.07
C TYR A 38 7.15 8.43 10.19
N LEU A 39 6.80 9.70 9.96
CA LEU A 39 5.71 10.09 9.07
C LEU A 39 6.24 10.45 7.68
N THR A 40 5.41 10.20 6.68
CA THR A 40 5.71 10.46 5.27
C THR A 40 4.67 11.43 4.69
N GLY A 41 5.01 12.11 3.60
CA GLY A 41 4.11 13.08 2.97
C GLY A 41 4.04 12.96 1.45
N SER A 42 2.89 13.34 0.90
CA SER A 42 2.62 13.52 -0.52
C SER A 42 1.74 14.76 -0.72
N PRO A 43 1.80 15.46 -1.86
CA PRO A 43 2.83 15.34 -2.91
C PRO A 43 4.18 15.91 -2.45
N PRO A 44 5.27 15.73 -3.23
CA PRO A 44 6.57 16.32 -2.93
C PRO A 44 6.52 17.82 -2.67
N SER A 45 5.63 18.56 -3.36
CA SER A 45 5.45 20.00 -3.16
C SER A 45 4.89 20.36 -1.78
N PHE A 46 4.26 19.41 -1.06
CA PHE A 46 3.73 19.58 0.30
C PHE A 46 4.73 19.09 1.37
N CYS A 47 5.92 18.66 0.97
CA CYS A 47 6.93 18.13 1.85
C CYS A 47 8.09 19.12 2.01
N PRO A 48 8.34 19.65 3.22
CA PRO A 48 9.62 20.25 3.56
C PRO A 48 10.76 19.25 3.27
N GLN A 49 11.96 19.74 2.94
CA GLN A 49 13.10 18.88 2.58
C GLN A 49 13.47 17.87 3.68
N SER A 50 13.19 18.20 4.95
CA SER A 50 13.44 17.35 6.11
C SER A 50 12.44 16.19 6.29
N ARG A 51 11.34 16.18 5.52
CA ARG A 51 10.28 15.16 5.59
C ARG A 51 10.45 14.11 4.50
N THR A 52 10.38 12.83 4.88
CA THR A 52 10.41 11.72 3.93
C THR A 52 9.18 11.74 3.03
N GLN A 53 9.38 11.55 1.72
CA GLN A 53 8.29 11.47 0.75
C GLN A 53 7.61 10.09 0.82
N ASP A 54 6.30 10.07 0.60
CA ASP A 54 5.48 8.86 0.73
C ASP A 54 5.90 7.76 -0.25
N LEU A 55 6.15 8.13 -1.51
CA LEU A 55 6.65 7.20 -2.53
C LEU A 55 8.01 6.59 -2.14
N GLU A 56 8.93 7.43 -1.67
CA GLU A 56 10.26 7.00 -1.25
C GLU A 56 10.16 5.95 -0.14
N ALA A 57 9.30 6.20 0.84
CA ALA A 57 9.08 5.28 1.95
C ALA A 57 8.48 3.94 1.50
N ILE A 58 7.44 3.95 0.66
CA ILE A 58 6.83 2.71 0.14
C ILE A 58 7.86 1.86 -0.62
N VAL A 59 8.57 2.48 -1.57
CA VAL A 59 9.60 1.78 -2.37
C VAL A 59 10.71 1.23 -1.47
N SER A 60 11.11 1.99 -0.45
CA SER A 60 12.13 1.55 0.52
C SER A 60 11.67 0.37 1.38
N VAL A 61 10.43 0.40 1.87
CA VAL A 61 9.90 -0.71 2.68
C VAL A 61 9.81 -2.00 1.85
N ILE A 62 9.46 -1.90 0.56
CA ILE A 62 9.49 -3.05 -0.38
C ILE A 62 10.94 -3.51 -0.64
N SER A 63 11.86 -2.56 -0.83
CA SER A 63 13.26 -2.88 -1.16
C SER A 63 14.01 -3.55 -0.01
N GLU A 64 13.71 -3.15 1.23
CA GLU A 64 14.33 -3.64 2.46
C GLU A 64 13.74 -4.98 2.95
N ALA A 65 12.57 -5.39 2.45
CA ALA A 65 11.96 -6.68 2.77
C ALA A 65 12.85 -7.85 2.32
N GLN A 66 12.95 -8.88 3.16
CA GLN A 66 13.81 -10.05 2.92
C GLN A 66 13.01 -11.33 2.67
N HIS A 67 11.80 -11.43 3.18
CA HIS A 67 11.05 -12.69 3.14
C HIS A 67 9.67 -12.55 2.52
N TYR A 68 8.93 -11.51 2.87
CA TYR A 68 7.59 -11.30 2.35
C TYR A 68 7.21 -9.82 2.33
N VAL A 69 6.25 -9.51 1.46
CA VAL A 69 5.52 -8.26 1.44
C VAL A 69 4.04 -8.59 1.21
N ASP A 70 3.22 -8.19 2.17
CA ASP A 70 1.77 -8.32 2.12
C ASP A 70 1.16 -6.92 1.96
N VAL A 71 0.42 -6.69 0.88
CA VAL A 71 -0.14 -5.38 0.50
C VAL A 71 -1.66 -5.46 0.49
N ALA A 72 -2.34 -4.55 1.19
CA ALA A 72 -3.79 -4.38 1.09
C ALA A 72 -4.12 -2.94 0.68
N VAL A 73 -4.62 -2.78 -0.55
CA VAL A 73 -4.97 -1.47 -1.14
C VAL A 73 -6.31 -1.55 -1.86
N MET A 74 -7.02 -0.42 -1.92
CA MET A 74 -8.27 -0.36 -2.69
C MET A 74 -8.00 -0.41 -4.19
N GLU A 75 -7.00 0.34 -4.68
CA GLU A 75 -6.70 0.46 -6.11
C GLU A 75 -5.19 0.41 -6.38
N TYR A 76 -4.83 -0.22 -7.49
CA TYR A 76 -3.46 -0.39 -7.98
C TYR A 76 -3.37 -0.07 -9.48
N PHE A 77 -2.60 0.95 -9.84
CA PHE A 77 -2.34 1.35 -11.22
C PHE A 77 -0.89 1.84 -11.34
N PRO A 78 -0.03 1.18 -12.13
CA PRO A 78 1.31 1.69 -12.45
C PRO A 78 1.25 2.80 -13.52
N ALA A 79 0.35 3.77 -13.31
CA ALA A 79 0.06 4.88 -14.19
C ALA A 79 -0.62 6.03 -13.42
N THR A 80 -0.67 7.22 -14.03
CA THR A 80 -1.61 8.27 -13.61
C THR A 80 -3.00 7.98 -14.17
N ARG A 81 -4.03 8.36 -13.42
CA ARG A 81 -5.44 8.08 -13.72
C ARG A 81 -6.21 9.35 -13.98
N PHE A 82 -6.01 10.37 -13.15
CA PHE A 82 -6.80 11.60 -13.15
C PHE A 82 -6.10 12.70 -13.95
N GLU A 83 -4.76 12.72 -13.93
CA GLU A 83 -3.98 13.61 -14.77
C GLU A 83 -4.20 13.31 -16.26
N LYS A 84 -4.25 14.37 -17.08
CA LYS A 84 -4.39 14.30 -18.54
C LYS A 84 -3.21 15.01 -19.23
N PRO A 85 -2.53 14.36 -20.20
CA PRO A 85 -2.72 12.96 -20.61
C PRO A 85 -2.28 11.98 -19.52
N GLN A 86 -2.89 10.78 -19.51
CA GLN A 86 -2.45 9.69 -18.63
C GLN A 86 -1.03 9.26 -19.00
N ARG A 87 -0.22 8.94 -18.00
CA ARG A 87 1.19 8.57 -18.16
C ARG A 87 1.47 7.26 -17.44
N TYR A 88 2.33 6.44 -18.04
CA TYR A 88 2.92 5.31 -17.34
C TYR A 88 3.78 5.79 -16.17
N TRP A 89 3.66 5.11 -15.03
CA TRP A 89 4.31 5.50 -13.78
C TRP A 89 4.70 4.22 -13.00
N PRO A 90 5.93 3.73 -13.16
CA PRO A 90 6.27 2.34 -12.82
C PRO A 90 6.76 2.11 -11.38
N PHE A 91 7.06 3.15 -10.62
CA PHE A 91 7.96 3.05 -9.45
C PHE A 91 7.60 1.96 -8.43
N ILE A 92 6.31 1.80 -8.10
CA ILE A 92 5.86 0.74 -7.17
C ILE A 92 5.83 -0.63 -7.85
N ASP A 93 5.44 -0.70 -9.13
CA ASP A 93 5.42 -1.94 -9.93
C ASP A 93 6.82 -2.51 -10.11
N ASP A 94 7.78 -1.66 -10.46
CA ASP A 94 9.19 -2.01 -10.55
C ASP A 94 9.69 -2.52 -9.20
N ALA A 95 9.40 -1.83 -8.09
CA ALA A 95 9.81 -2.28 -6.76
C ALA A 95 9.27 -3.68 -6.40
N ILE A 96 8.00 -3.95 -6.70
CA ILE A 96 7.35 -5.25 -6.52
C ILE A 96 8.05 -6.32 -7.36
N ARG A 97 8.21 -6.07 -8.65
CA ARG A 97 8.81 -7.03 -9.59
C ARG A 97 10.26 -7.32 -9.22
N THR A 98 11.06 -6.30 -8.93
CA THR A 98 12.45 -6.43 -8.48
C THR A 98 12.53 -7.26 -7.20
N ALA A 99 11.66 -7.01 -6.21
CA ALA A 99 11.65 -7.79 -4.96
C ALA A 99 11.39 -9.29 -5.21
N ALA A 100 10.40 -9.61 -6.05
CA ALA A 100 10.05 -10.99 -6.36
C ALA A 100 11.12 -11.68 -7.22
N PHE A 101 11.65 -11.03 -8.25
CA PHE A 101 12.59 -11.63 -9.19
C PHE A 101 13.99 -11.78 -8.62
N GLU A 102 14.54 -10.70 -8.08
CA GLU A 102 15.96 -10.63 -7.71
C GLU A 102 16.20 -11.17 -6.31
N ARG A 103 15.26 -10.91 -5.39
CA ARG A 103 15.41 -11.26 -3.97
C ARG A 103 14.53 -12.41 -3.50
N LYS A 104 13.67 -12.93 -4.38
CA LYS A 104 12.74 -14.05 -4.09
C LYS A 104 11.83 -13.76 -2.90
N VAL A 105 11.50 -12.49 -2.70
CA VAL A 105 10.55 -12.03 -1.67
C VAL A 105 9.15 -12.47 -2.10
N LYS A 106 8.41 -13.08 -1.19
CA LYS A 106 7.03 -13.52 -1.45
C LYS A 106 6.08 -12.34 -1.42
N MET A 107 5.33 -12.13 -2.50
CA MET A 107 4.39 -11.02 -2.62
C MET A 107 2.96 -11.53 -2.51
N ARG A 108 2.17 -10.97 -1.59
CA ARG A 108 0.72 -11.15 -1.56
C ARG A 108 0.04 -9.79 -1.67
N MET A 109 -0.87 -9.65 -2.63
CA MET A 109 -1.61 -8.41 -2.85
C MET A 109 -3.11 -8.67 -2.74
N LEU A 110 -3.76 -7.99 -1.81
CA LEU A 110 -5.20 -8.04 -1.59
C LEU A 110 -5.82 -6.73 -2.06
N ILE A 111 -6.53 -6.78 -3.19
CA ILE A 111 -7.05 -5.59 -3.88
C ILE A 111 -8.55 -5.52 -3.77
N SER A 112 -9.11 -4.38 -3.36
CA SER A 112 -10.56 -4.25 -3.27
C SER A 112 -11.22 -4.36 -4.65
N CYS A 113 -12.32 -5.11 -4.73
CA CYS A 113 -13.20 -5.09 -5.88
C CYS A 113 -14.66 -4.91 -5.46
N GLY A 114 -15.29 -3.83 -5.94
CA GLY A 114 -16.71 -3.55 -5.79
C GLY A 114 -17.37 -3.30 -7.15
N ARG A 115 -18.67 -2.99 -7.14
CA ARG A 115 -19.47 -2.70 -8.36
C ARG A 115 -19.02 -1.44 -9.10
N ASP A 116 -18.36 -0.52 -8.40
CA ASP A 116 -17.85 0.75 -8.91
C ASP A 116 -16.33 0.74 -9.19
N SER A 117 -15.67 -0.42 -9.03
CA SER A 117 -14.23 -0.54 -9.31
C SER A 117 -13.92 -0.29 -10.79
N ASP A 118 -12.78 0.35 -11.06
CA ASP A 118 -12.34 0.66 -12.41
C ASP A 118 -11.78 -0.59 -13.13
N PRO A 119 -12.42 -1.07 -14.23
CA PRO A 119 -11.98 -2.25 -14.96
C PRO A 119 -10.58 -2.11 -15.60
N GLY A 120 -10.08 -0.88 -15.77
CA GLY A 120 -8.72 -0.63 -16.25
C GLY A 120 -7.63 -1.15 -15.31
N MET A 121 -7.97 -1.48 -14.06
CA MET A 121 -7.03 -2.09 -13.10
C MET A 121 -6.66 -3.54 -13.47
N LEU A 122 -7.61 -4.28 -14.05
CA LEU A 122 -7.50 -5.73 -14.23
C LEU A 122 -6.28 -6.16 -15.08
N PRO A 123 -5.96 -5.51 -16.21
CA PRO A 123 -4.78 -5.88 -17.00
C PRO A 123 -3.46 -5.77 -16.21
N PHE A 124 -3.31 -4.75 -15.35
CA PHE A 124 -2.12 -4.58 -14.53
C PHE A 124 -2.00 -5.66 -13.46
N LEU A 125 -3.11 -5.99 -12.79
CA LEU A 125 -3.14 -7.08 -11.83
C LEU A 125 -2.83 -8.42 -12.50
N LYS A 126 -3.44 -8.73 -13.66
CA LYS A 126 -3.13 -9.95 -14.41
C LYS A 126 -1.66 -10.02 -14.84
N SER A 127 -1.07 -8.88 -15.23
CA SER A 127 0.35 -8.79 -15.60
C SER A 127 1.30 -9.07 -14.42
N LEU A 128 0.94 -8.67 -13.20
CA LEU A 128 1.71 -9.02 -12.01
C LEU A 128 1.50 -10.49 -11.64
N ALA A 129 0.26 -10.98 -11.62
CA ALA A 129 -0.04 -12.37 -11.29
C ALA A 129 0.66 -13.36 -12.25
N SER A 130 0.75 -13.02 -13.54
CA SER A 130 1.35 -13.90 -14.55
C SER A 130 2.85 -14.13 -14.40
N ILE A 131 3.54 -13.40 -13.49
CA ILE A 131 4.97 -13.60 -13.24
C ILE A 131 5.25 -14.59 -12.10
N ASP A 132 4.22 -15.04 -11.38
CA ASP A 132 4.36 -16.15 -10.43
C ASP A 132 4.93 -17.38 -11.15
N SER A 133 6.02 -17.91 -10.61
CA SER A 133 6.70 -19.08 -11.17
C SER A 133 7.34 -19.89 -10.05
N PRO A 134 6.63 -20.90 -9.52
CA PRO A 134 7.17 -21.78 -8.49
C PRO A 134 8.48 -22.47 -8.90
N GLN A 135 8.63 -22.79 -10.19
CA GLN A 135 9.84 -23.41 -10.74
C GLN A 135 11.07 -22.50 -10.65
N GLN A 136 10.87 -21.18 -10.73
CA GLN A 136 11.92 -20.17 -10.61
C GLN A 136 11.98 -19.53 -9.21
N ASN A 137 11.21 -20.08 -8.26
CA ASN A 137 11.04 -19.56 -6.90
C ASN A 137 10.57 -18.09 -6.87
N ILE A 138 9.78 -17.68 -7.86
CA ILE A 138 9.14 -16.36 -7.90
C ILE A 138 7.72 -16.52 -7.39
N ASN A 139 7.35 -15.77 -6.36
CA ASN A 139 6.05 -15.89 -5.73
C ASN A 139 5.32 -14.55 -5.69
N ILE A 140 4.28 -14.42 -6.53
CA ILE A 140 3.36 -13.27 -6.52
C ILE A 140 1.93 -13.78 -6.57
N GLN A 141 1.18 -13.52 -5.51
CA GLN A 141 -0.22 -13.90 -5.40
C GLN A 141 -1.09 -12.67 -5.32
N ILE A 142 -2.16 -12.65 -6.10
CA ILE A 142 -3.10 -11.54 -6.13
C ILE A 142 -4.50 -12.09 -5.89
N LYS A 143 -5.14 -11.55 -4.85
CA LYS A 143 -6.54 -11.79 -4.55
C LYS A 143 -7.34 -10.51 -4.64
N LEU A 144 -8.58 -10.64 -5.09
CA LEU A 144 -9.58 -9.58 -5.03
C LEU A 144 -10.42 -9.75 -3.76
N TYR A 145 -10.53 -8.69 -2.97
CA TYR A 145 -11.38 -8.66 -1.79
C TYR A 145 -12.74 -8.07 -2.13
N ILE A 146 -13.76 -8.90 -2.09
CA ILE A 146 -15.12 -8.56 -2.52
C ILE A 146 -16.03 -8.59 -1.31
N VAL A 147 -16.53 -7.42 -0.91
CA VAL A 147 -17.53 -7.31 0.14
C VAL A 147 -18.92 -7.53 -0.49
N PRO A 148 -19.67 -8.57 -0.11
CA PRO A 148 -20.97 -8.83 -0.70
C PRO A 148 -21.92 -7.66 -0.49
N VAL A 149 -22.66 -7.30 -1.53
CA VAL A 149 -23.61 -6.19 -1.44
C VAL A 149 -24.83 -6.59 -0.61
N GLY A 150 -25.26 -7.85 -0.76
CA GLY A 150 -26.46 -8.38 -0.13
C GLY A 150 -27.68 -7.52 -0.45
N ASN A 151 -28.51 -7.25 0.57
CA ASN A 151 -29.71 -6.43 0.43
C ASN A 151 -29.43 -4.91 0.39
N GLN A 152 -28.17 -4.47 0.47
CA GLN A 152 -27.78 -3.06 0.56
C GLN A 152 -27.27 -2.51 -0.78
N SER A 153 -28.04 -2.69 -1.85
CA SER A 153 -27.61 -2.46 -3.24
C SER A 153 -27.67 -1.02 -3.74
N GLY A 154 -28.18 -0.08 -2.93
CA GLY A 154 -28.48 1.29 -3.37
C GLY A 154 -27.46 2.37 -3.01
N ILE A 155 -26.39 2.06 -2.27
CA ILE A 155 -25.43 3.08 -1.80
C ILE A 155 -24.08 2.87 -2.50
N PRO A 156 -23.72 3.72 -3.48
CA PRO A 156 -22.43 3.66 -4.16
C PRO A 156 -21.26 3.64 -3.18
N TYR A 157 -20.20 2.89 -3.49
CA TYR A 157 -18.97 2.79 -2.69
C TYR A 157 -19.12 2.30 -1.24
N SER A 158 -20.31 1.87 -0.79
CA SER A 158 -20.54 1.39 0.58
C SER A 158 -19.96 0.00 0.88
N ARG A 159 -19.62 -0.76 -0.17
CA ARG A 159 -19.15 -2.15 -0.11
C ARG A 159 -17.75 -2.25 -0.70
N VAL A 160 -16.83 -1.50 -0.12
CA VAL A 160 -15.44 -1.37 -0.58
C VAL A 160 -14.50 -1.62 0.59
N ASN A 161 -13.48 -2.45 0.38
CA ASN A 161 -12.38 -2.57 1.32
C ASN A 161 -11.39 -1.42 1.08
N HIS A 162 -11.47 -0.38 1.89
CA HIS A 162 -10.75 0.88 1.64
C HIS A 162 -9.35 0.95 2.28
N ASN A 163 -8.68 -0.19 2.45
CA ASN A 163 -7.33 -0.26 3.01
C ASN A 163 -6.28 0.46 2.16
N LYS A 164 -5.20 0.93 2.81
CA LYS A 164 -3.93 1.35 2.20
C LYS A 164 -2.79 1.04 3.18
N TYR A 165 -2.42 -0.22 3.27
CA TYR A 165 -1.31 -0.63 4.12
C TYR A 165 -0.47 -1.72 3.46
N MET A 166 0.75 -1.87 3.97
CA MET A 166 1.67 -2.93 3.61
C MET A 166 2.37 -3.42 4.87
N VAL A 167 2.63 -4.71 4.96
CA VAL A 167 3.44 -5.30 6.03
C VAL A 167 4.48 -6.24 5.45
N THR A 168 5.71 -6.10 5.92
CA THR A 168 6.86 -6.91 5.52
C THR A 168 7.44 -7.61 6.75
N ASP A 169 8.52 -8.37 6.59
CA ASP A 169 9.27 -8.92 7.73
C ASP A 169 10.04 -7.83 8.51
N LYS A 170 10.24 -6.64 7.93
CA LYS A 170 11.02 -5.55 8.55
C LYS A 170 10.19 -4.38 9.08
N ALA A 171 9.06 -4.07 8.43
CA ALA A 171 8.27 -2.90 8.77
C ALA A 171 6.78 -3.07 8.40
N ALA A 172 5.97 -2.17 8.95
CA ALA A 172 4.60 -1.90 8.54
C ALA A 172 4.50 -0.48 8.00
N TYR A 173 3.74 -0.30 6.93
CA TYR A 173 3.34 0.99 6.38
C TYR A 173 1.81 1.10 6.42
N ILE A 174 1.29 2.21 6.92
CA ILE A 174 -0.14 2.55 6.87
C ILE A 174 -0.24 3.96 6.32
N GLY A 175 -1.04 4.17 5.27
CA GLY A 175 -1.19 5.48 4.65
C GLY A 175 -2.59 5.79 4.18
N THR A 176 -2.72 6.90 3.46
CA THR A 176 -3.97 7.36 2.85
C THR A 176 -4.04 7.12 1.35
N SER A 177 -2.89 6.85 0.72
CA SER A 177 -2.68 6.87 -0.73
C SER A 177 -3.00 5.53 -1.39
N ASN A 178 -3.92 5.51 -2.38
CA ASN A 178 -4.02 4.36 -3.28
C ASN A 178 -2.75 4.29 -4.15
N TRP A 179 -2.48 3.12 -4.71
CA TRP A 179 -1.22 2.88 -5.44
C TRP A 179 -1.37 3.25 -6.91
N SER A 180 -1.55 4.55 -7.18
CA SER A 180 -1.49 5.16 -8.51
C SER A 180 -0.70 6.46 -8.50
N GLY A 181 -0.14 6.86 -9.64
CA GLY A 181 0.80 7.99 -9.70
C GLY A 181 0.24 9.30 -9.15
N ASP A 182 -1.03 9.60 -9.37
CA ASP A 182 -1.67 10.84 -8.90
C ASP A 182 -1.62 11.01 -7.37
N TYR A 183 -1.66 9.90 -6.62
CA TYR A 183 -1.59 9.94 -5.16
C TYR A 183 -0.21 10.33 -4.62
N PHE A 184 0.82 10.19 -5.44
CA PHE A 184 2.21 10.52 -5.09
C PHE A 184 2.73 11.78 -5.78
N LEU A 185 2.03 12.28 -6.81
CA LEU A 185 2.45 13.42 -7.61
C LEU A 185 1.66 14.69 -7.29
N THR A 186 0.35 14.57 -7.05
CA THR A 186 -0.55 15.73 -7.01
C THR A 186 -1.58 15.69 -5.87
N THR A 187 -1.80 14.54 -5.23
CA THR A 187 -2.78 14.40 -4.14
C THR A 187 -2.12 14.48 -2.78
N ALA A 188 -2.70 15.25 -1.87
CA ALA A 188 -2.23 15.33 -0.49
C ALA A 188 -2.44 13.98 0.23
N GLY A 189 -1.38 13.46 0.84
CA GLY A 189 -1.40 12.19 1.55
C GLY A 189 -0.39 12.14 2.68
N VAL A 190 -0.65 11.24 3.64
CA VAL A 190 0.23 10.97 4.77
C VAL A 190 0.35 9.47 4.98
N GLY A 191 1.54 9.03 5.37
CA GLY A 191 1.81 7.66 5.79
C GLY A 191 2.57 7.61 7.10
N LEU A 192 2.50 6.45 7.74
CA LEU A 192 3.25 6.07 8.92
C LEU A 192 4.03 4.80 8.60
N VAL A 193 5.34 4.85 8.80
CA VAL A 193 6.20 3.67 8.78
C VAL A 193 6.58 3.31 10.20
N VAL A 194 6.44 2.03 10.55
CA VAL A 194 6.83 1.49 11.85
C VAL A 194 7.67 0.23 11.63
N SER A 195 8.89 0.21 12.16
CA SER A 195 9.70 -1.00 12.31
C SER A 195 9.82 -1.33 13.78
N GLN A 196 9.68 -2.62 14.14
CA GLN A 196 9.64 -3.03 15.54
C GLN A 196 10.55 -4.21 15.79
N HIS A 197 11.27 -4.13 16.91
CA HIS A 197 12.05 -5.24 17.44
C HIS A 197 11.43 -5.67 18.77
N ALA A 198 11.01 -6.94 18.83
CA ALA A 198 10.46 -7.56 20.03
C ALA A 198 10.76 -9.08 19.99
N PRO A 199 10.84 -9.76 21.15
CA PRO A 199 10.89 -11.21 21.18
C PRO A 199 9.72 -11.83 20.41
N HIS A 200 9.95 -12.92 19.69
CA HIS A 200 8.96 -13.49 18.75
C HIS A 200 7.54 -13.71 19.33
N PRO A 201 7.36 -14.21 20.58
CA PRO A 201 6.02 -14.34 21.18
C PRO A 201 5.32 -12.99 21.41
N VAL A 202 6.10 -11.97 21.78
CA VAL A 202 5.63 -10.60 22.02
C VAL A 202 5.31 -9.91 20.71
N TRP A 203 6.15 -10.08 19.68
CA TRP A 203 5.96 -9.47 18.37
C TRP A 203 4.59 -9.81 17.78
N LYS A 204 4.17 -11.08 17.86
CA LYS A 204 2.88 -11.51 17.29
C LYS A 204 1.67 -10.83 17.93
N THR A 205 1.75 -10.46 19.21
CA THR A 205 0.59 -10.04 20.00
C THR A 205 0.60 -8.57 20.36
N LYS A 206 1.79 -7.96 20.52
CA LYS A 206 1.95 -6.56 20.95
C LYS A 206 2.55 -5.64 19.88
N ALA A 207 3.34 -6.16 18.94
CA ALA A 207 3.89 -5.31 17.89
C ALA A 207 2.80 -5.02 16.85
N LEU A 208 2.59 -3.74 16.52
CA LEU A 208 1.71 -3.27 15.45
C LEU A 208 1.99 -4.02 14.13
N GLN A 209 3.26 -4.26 13.80
CA GLN A 209 3.65 -5.01 12.61
C GLN A 209 3.06 -6.44 12.62
N GLY A 210 3.15 -7.14 13.76
CA GLY A 210 2.58 -8.48 13.91
C GLY A 210 1.04 -8.48 13.91
N GLN A 211 0.43 -7.51 14.59
CA GLN A 211 -1.04 -7.34 14.61
C GLN A 211 -1.60 -7.00 13.22
N LEU A 212 -0.93 -6.12 12.47
CA LEU A 212 -1.35 -5.74 11.13
C LEU A 212 -1.23 -6.92 10.16
N ARG A 213 -0.18 -7.75 10.29
CA ARG A 213 -0.09 -9.00 9.55
C ARG A 213 -1.21 -9.97 9.90
N ALA A 214 -1.60 -10.08 11.16
CA ALA A 214 -2.74 -10.91 11.55
C ALA A 214 -4.07 -10.43 10.94
N VAL A 215 -4.25 -9.11 10.79
CA VAL A 215 -5.39 -8.53 10.06
C VAL A 215 -5.33 -8.91 8.57
N PHE A 216 -4.15 -8.78 7.95
CA PHE A 216 -3.96 -9.20 6.55
C PHE A 216 -4.28 -10.68 6.36
N ASP A 217 -3.74 -11.57 7.19
CA ASP A 217 -3.96 -13.00 7.08
C ASP A 217 -5.43 -13.37 7.29
N ARG A 218 -6.12 -12.73 8.26
CA ARG A 218 -7.57 -12.90 8.45
C ARG A 218 -8.33 -12.60 7.15
N ASP A 219 -8.04 -11.47 6.51
CA ASP A 219 -8.74 -11.06 5.29
C ASP A 219 -8.34 -11.95 4.10
N TRP A 220 -7.06 -12.30 3.98
CA TRP A 220 -6.51 -13.14 2.91
C TRP A 220 -7.09 -14.55 2.86
N TYR A 221 -7.34 -15.13 4.03
CA TYR A 221 -7.92 -16.48 4.18
C TYR A 221 -9.45 -16.46 4.37
N SER A 222 -10.09 -15.29 4.30
CA SER A 222 -11.55 -15.17 4.37
C SER A 222 -12.23 -15.63 3.07
N GLU A 223 -13.52 -15.91 3.15
CA GLU A 223 -14.38 -16.20 1.99
C GLU A 223 -14.52 -14.99 1.03
N PHE A 224 -14.16 -13.79 1.47
CA PHE A 224 -14.24 -12.56 0.69
C PHE A 224 -13.04 -12.36 -0.23
N ALA A 225 -11.97 -13.15 -0.06
CA ALA A 225 -10.74 -13.04 -0.84
C ALA A 225 -10.69 -14.10 -1.94
N VAL A 226 -11.00 -13.67 -3.17
CA VAL A 226 -11.06 -14.52 -4.36
C VAL A 226 -9.76 -14.42 -5.14
N ASP A 227 -9.16 -15.55 -5.53
CA ASP A 227 -7.98 -15.54 -6.40
C ASP A 227 -8.30 -14.89 -7.75
N ILE A 228 -7.38 -14.10 -8.28
CA ILE A 228 -7.60 -13.39 -9.55
C ILE A 228 -7.88 -14.35 -10.73
N TYR A 229 -7.37 -15.58 -10.67
CA TYR A 229 -7.62 -16.59 -11.68
C TYR A 229 -8.96 -17.32 -11.50
N ASP A 230 -9.51 -17.30 -10.29
CA ASP A 230 -10.78 -17.95 -9.93
C ASP A 230 -11.98 -16.98 -9.96
N LEU A 231 -11.75 -15.71 -10.35
CA LEU A 231 -12.75 -14.64 -10.26
C LEU A 231 -14.08 -14.96 -10.96
N GLY A 232 -14.04 -15.68 -12.09
CA GLY A 232 -15.24 -16.04 -12.85
C GLY A 232 -16.16 -14.85 -13.15
N HIS A 233 -17.47 -15.09 -13.17
CA HIS A 233 -18.47 -14.03 -13.12
C HIS A 233 -18.87 -13.76 -11.67
N HIS A 234 -18.69 -12.53 -11.19
CA HIS A 234 -19.01 -12.13 -9.82
C HIS A 234 -19.83 -10.83 -9.78
N PRO A 235 -21.13 -10.86 -9.45
CA PRO A 235 -22.02 -9.71 -9.61
C PRO A 235 -21.62 -8.47 -8.79
N ASP A 236 -20.87 -8.68 -7.70
CA ASP A 236 -20.40 -7.61 -6.82
C ASP A 236 -19.00 -7.08 -7.13
N CYS A 237 -18.35 -7.58 -8.20
CA CYS A 237 -17.01 -7.13 -8.60
C CYS A 237 -17.02 -6.66 -10.06
N LYS A 238 -16.69 -5.38 -10.30
CA LYS A 238 -16.71 -4.83 -11.67
C LYS A 238 -15.60 -5.39 -12.58
N LEU A 239 -14.58 -6.00 -11.98
CA LEU A 239 -13.46 -6.62 -12.70
C LEU A 239 -13.83 -8.01 -13.24
N SER A 240 -14.88 -8.65 -12.71
CA SER A 240 -15.39 -9.91 -13.26
C SER A 240 -16.38 -9.59 -14.39
N ARG A 241 -15.91 -9.65 -15.63
CA ARG A 241 -16.79 -9.58 -16.81
C ARG A 241 -16.51 -10.76 -17.71
#